data_AF-A0A1R3IC81-F1
#
_entry.id   AF-A0A1R3IC81-F1
#
_cell.length_a   1.000
_cell.length_b   1.000
_cell.length_c   1.000
_cell.angle_alpha   90.00
_cell.angle_beta   90.00
_cell.angle_gamma   90.00
#
_symmetry.space_group_name_H-M   'P 1'
#
loop_
_entity.id
_entity.type
_entity.pdbx_description
1 polymer ?
#
loop_
_entity_poly.entity_id
_entity_poly.type
_entity_poly.pdbx_seq_one_letter_code
_entity_poly.pdbx_strand_id
1 'polypeptide(L)'
;MEQLYKLLRDKNHRFMALDCLHRVLRFYLSVHAANQPPNRIWDYLDSVTSQLLTVLRKGLLTQDVQHDKLVEFCVTIAEHNLDFAMNHMILELLKQDSPSEAKVIGLRALLAIVMSPSSPYVGLEIFKGHDIGHYIPKVKAAIESILRSCHKTYSQALLTSSRTTIDAVTKEKSQGYLFRSVLKCIPYLIEEVGRSDKITEIIPQHGISIDPGVREEAVQVLNRIVRYLPHRRFAVMRGMANFILRLPDEFPLLIQTSLGRLLELMRFWRACLIDDKLEQDAQDAQDAKRVVQQNKGFKKSSFHQPGEVIEFRASEIDAVGLIFLSSVDSQIRHTALELLRCVRALRNDIRDLTLREQPDHSMRYEAEPIFIIDVLEEHGVGYI
;
A
#
# COMPACT_ATOMS: atom_id res chain seq x y z
N MET A 1 -11.33 30.49 21.22
CA MET A 1 -11.52 29.85 19.90
C MET A 1 -11.50 30.87 18.76
N GLU A 2 -12.35 31.89 18.78
CA GLU A 2 -12.43 32.88 17.68
C GLU A 2 -11.10 33.57 17.33
N GLN A 3 -10.29 33.94 18.33
CA GLN A 3 -8.98 34.53 18.09
C GLN A 3 -8.02 33.56 17.37
N LEU A 4 -8.06 32.27 17.70
CA LEU A 4 -7.28 31.25 16.99
C LEU A 4 -7.77 31.11 15.54
N TYR A 5 -9.07 31.17 15.29
CA TYR A 5 -9.61 31.13 13.93
C TYR A 5 -9.18 32.33 13.08
N LYS A 6 -9.03 33.52 13.69
CA LYS A 6 -8.44 34.69 13.02
C LYS A 6 -6.97 34.44 12.67
N LEU A 7 -6.19 33.92 13.62
CA LEU A 7 -4.76 33.62 13.42
C LEU A 7 -4.50 32.50 12.41
N LEU A 8 -5.45 31.58 12.17
CA LEU A 8 -5.34 30.60 11.07
C LEU A 8 -5.26 31.27 9.68
N ARG A 9 -5.80 32.49 9.53
CA ARG A 9 -5.72 33.22 8.26
C ARG A 9 -4.38 33.94 8.10
N ASP A 10 -3.69 34.23 9.19
CA ASP A 10 -2.39 34.89 9.20
C ASP A 10 -1.25 33.90 8.83
N LYS A 11 -0.44 34.23 7.82
CA LYS A 11 0.62 33.33 7.32
C LYS A 11 1.71 33.03 8.36
N ASN A 12 2.03 33.99 9.22
CA ASN A 12 3.13 33.87 10.19
C ASN A 12 2.70 33.08 11.43
N HIS A 13 1.42 33.15 11.78
CA HIS A 13 0.89 32.51 12.99
C HIS A 13 0.10 31.22 12.71
N ARG A 14 -0.14 30.85 11.45
CA ARG A 14 -1.01 29.73 11.06
C ARG A 14 -0.67 28.41 11.74
N PHE A 15 0.61 28.04 11.73
CA PHE A 15 1.05 26.78 12.34
C PHE A 15 0.87 26.79 13.87
N MET A 16 1.25 27.88 14.53
CA MET A 16 1.05 28.05 15.97
C MET A 16 -0.45 28.01 16.32
N ALA A 17 -1.30 28.66 15.52
CA ALA A 17 -2.74 28.64 15.69
C ALA A 17 -3.32 27.22 15.53
N LEU A 18 -2.84 26.43 14.56
CA LEU A 18 -3.20 25.02 14.42
C LEU A 18 -2.78 24.20 15.64
N ASP A 19 -1.55 24.38 16.13
CA ASP A 19 -1.07 23.63 17.29
C ASP A 19 -1.84 23.98 18.57
N CYS A 20 -2.07 25.27 18.84
CA CYS A 20 -2.89 25.71 19.96
C CYS A 20 -4.33 25.17 19.84
N LEU A 21 -4.93 25.25 18.65
CA LEU A 21 -6.28 24.75 18.42
C LEU A 21 -6.36 23.23 18.65
N HIS A 22 -5.34 22.46 18.23
CA HIS A 22 -5.29 21.02 18.44
C HIS A 22 -5.20 20.70 19.93
N ARG A 23 -4.32 21.38 20.66
CA ARG A 23 -4.16 21.17 22.11
C ARG A 23 -5.46 21.48 22.87
N VAL A 24 -6.13 22.57 22.52
CA VAL A 24 -7.41 22.96 23.14
C VAL A 24 -8.51 21.94 22.81
N LEU A 25 -8.59 21.48 21.56
CA LEU A 25 -9.52 20.42 21.17
C LEU A 25 -9.27 19.13 21.95
N ARG A 26 -8.02 18.67 21.97
CA ARG A 26 -7.63 17.44 22.68
C ARG A 26 -7.95 17.53 24.17
N PHE A 27 -7.65 18.66 24.81
CA PHE A 27 -7.98 18.89 26.21
C PHE A 27 -9.50 18.89 26.45
N TYR A 28 -10.28 19.54 25.58
CA TYR A 28 -11.73 19.54 25.67
C TYR A 28 -12.30 18.12 25.58
N LEU A 29 -11.84 17.33 24.60
CA LEU A 29 -12.33 15.97 24.40
C LEU A 29 -11.89 15.00 25.50
N SER A 30 -10.68 15.15 26.05
CA SER A 30 -10.19 14.25 27.09
C SER A 30 -10.73 14.56 28.49
N VAL A 31 -10.96 15.85 28.81
CA VAL A 31 -11.32 16.28 30.17
C VAL A 31 -12.79 16.66 30.30
N HIS A 32 -13.34 17.36 29.32
CA HIS A 32 -14.67 17.97 29.44
C HIS A 32 -15.77 17.17 28.74
N ALA A 33 -15.47 16.46 27.65
CA ALA A 33 -16.49 15.80 26.85
C ALA A 33 -17.32 14.77 27.65
N ALA A 34 -16.70 14.01 28.57
CA ALA A 34 -17.41 13.04 29.39
C ALA A 34 -18.56 13.64 30.24
N ASN A 35 -18.48 14.93 30.55
CA ASN A 35 -19.46 15.65 31.38
C ASN A 35 -20.40 16.56 30.55
N GLN A 36 -20.38 16.48 29.23
CA GLN A 36 -21.18 17.32 28.34
C GLN A 36 -22.22 16.50 27.57
N PRO A 37 -23.36 17.09 27.20
CA PRO A 37 -24.32 16.41 26.34
C PRO A 37 -23.72 16.19 24.94
N PRO A 38 -24.02 15.06 24.25
CA PRO A 38 -23.47 14.72 22.94
C PRO A 38 -23.60 15.83 21.89
N ASN A 39 -24.74 16.53 21.86
CA ASN A 39 -24.99 17.63 20.91
C ASN A 39 -23.97 18.76 21.06
N ARG A 40 -23.58 19.09 22.29
CA ARG A 40 -22.61 20.17 22.54
C ARG A 40 -21.20 19.78 22.12
N ILE A 41 -20.85 18.51 22.29
CA ILE A 41 -19.58 17.96 21.78
C ILE A 41 -19.58 18.04 20.25
N TRP A 42 -20.70 17.64 19.62
CA TRP A 42 -20.89 17.72 18.18
C TRP A 42 -20.75 19.16 17.66
N ASP A 43 -21.45 20.13 18.26
CA ASP A 43 -21.38 21.55 17.86
C ASP A 43 -19.94 22.10 17.96
N TYR A 44 -19.21 21.68 19.00
CA TYR A 44 -17.81 22.08 19.19
C TYR A 44 -16.90 21.47 18.12
N LEU A 45 -17.07 20.17 17.84
CA LEU A 45 -16.33 19.49 16.78
C LEU A 45 -16.62 20.10 15.42
N ASP A 46 -17.90 20.31 15.08
CA ASP A 46 -18.35 20.90 13.81
C ASP A 46 -17.81 22.32 13.61
N SER A 47 -17.82 23.15 14.66
CA SER A 47 -17.23 24.48 14.62
C SER A 47 -15.74 24.44 14.28
N VAL A 48 -14.97 23.54 14.91
CA VAL A 48 -13.54 23.38 14.62
C VAL A 48 -13.30 22.83 13.22
N THR A 49 -13.95 21.72 12.83
CA THR A 49 -13.75 21.09 11.52
C THR A 49 -14.17 22.01 10.38
N SER A 50 -15.30 22.71 10.50
CA SER A 50 -15.77 23.67 9.50
C SER A 50 -14.78 24.80 9.25
N GLN A 51 -14.13 25.33 10.31
CA GLN A 51 -13.09 26.34 10.16
C GLN A 51 -11.84 25.78 9.47
N LEU A 52 -11.39 24.58 9.86
CA LEU A 52 -10.23 23.94 9.25
C LEU A 52 -10.45 23.64 7.76
N LEU A 53 -11.61 23.06 7.42
CA LEU A 53 -11.99 22.78 6.03
C LEU A 53 -12.10 24.07 5.21
N THR A 54 -12.64 25.15 5.78
CA THR A 54 -12.72 26.46 5.11
C THR A 54 -11.33 27.02 4.79
N VAL A 55 -10.40 26.96 5.74
CA VAL A 55 -9.02 27.45 5.56
C VAL A 55 -8.29 26.62 4.51
N LEU A 56 -8.52 25.30 4.50
CA LEU A 56 -7.94 24.38 3.52
C LEU A 56 -8.49 24.58 2.11
N ARG A 57 -9.81 24.74 1.96
CA ARG A 57 -10.47 25.07 0.67
C ARG A 57 -9.96 26.39 0.09
N LYS A 58 -9.55 27.33 0.94
CA LYS A 58 -8.92 28.60 0.53
C LYS A 58 -7.44 28.47 0.13
N GLY A 59 -6.87 27.27 0.15
CA GLY A 59 -5.47 27.02 -0.23
C GLY A 59 -4.46 27.61 0.75
N LEU A 60 -4.85 27.87 2.00
CA LEU A 60 -3.97 28.50 2.99
C LEU A 60 -3.01 27.52 3.67
N LEU A 61 -3.24 26.20 3.53
CA LEU A 61 -2.46 25.15 4.20
C LEU A 61 -1.65 24.34 3.20
N THR A 62 -0.47 24.84 2.87
CA THR A 62 0.37 24.29 1.78
C THR A 62 1.64 23.61 2.29
N GLN A 63 1.99 23.76 3.57
CA GLN A 63 3.22 23.20 4.12
C GLN A 63 2.97 21.81 4.70
N ASP A 64 3.92 20.89 4.50
CA ASP A 64 3.80 19.49 4.97
C ASP A 64 3.61 19.41 6.49
N VAL A 65 4.33 20.24 7.26
CA VAL A 65 4.15 20.33 8.74
C VAL A 65 2.72 20.73 9.15
N GLN A 66 2.02 21.51 8.31
CA GLN A 66 0.62 21.86 8.56
C GLN A 66 -0.31 20.69 8.21
N HIS A 67 0.03 19.92 7.17
CA HIS A 67 -0.70 18.70 6.80
C HIS A 67 -0.54 17.63 7.89
N ASP A 68 0.67 17.43 8.41
CA ASP A 68 0.96 16.56 9.55
C ASP A 68 0.06 16.92 10.74
N LYS A 69 -0.03 18.22 11.04
CA LYS A 69 -0.84 18.68 12.15
C LYS A 69 -2.33 18.41 11.94
N LEU A 70 -2.84 18.60 10.73
CA LEU A 70 -4.23 18.27 10.40
C LEU A 70 -4.50 16.76 10.43
N VAL A 71 -3.52 15.92 10.10
CA VAL A 71 -3.63 14.47 10.27
C VAL A 71 -3.77 14.13 11.77
N GLU A 72 -2.99 14.75 12.65
CA GLU A 72 -3.15 14.59 14.09
C GLU A 72 -4.56 15.01 14.58
N PHE A 73 -5.09 16.13 14.08
CA PHE A 73 -6.47 16.55 14.38
C PHE A 73 -7.48 15.46 14.01
N CYS A 74 -7.40 14.92 12.79
CA CYS A 74 -8.29 13.86 12.34
C CYS A 74 -8.22 12.63 13.25
N VAL A 75 -7.00 12.22 13.62
CA VAL A 75 -6.79 11.06 14.49
C VAL A 75 -7.36 11.31 15.89
N THR A 76 -7.08 12.46 16.50
CA THR A 76 -7.62 12.80 17.82
C THR A 76 -9.15 12.89 17.82
N ILE A 77 -9.77 13.41 16.76
CA ILE A 77 -11.24 13.39 16.64
C ILE A 77 -11.74 11.95 16.48
N ALA A 78 -11.08 11.13 15.67
CA ALA A 78 -11.45 9.73 15.45
C ALA A 78 -11.32 8.85 16.70
N GLU A 79 -10.33 9.10 17.56
CA GLU A 79 -10.16 8.44 18.85
C GLU A 79 -11.34 8.67 19.80
N HIS A 80 -12.04 9.80 19.66
CA HIS A 80 -13.18 10.16 20.50
C HIS A 80 -14.54 9.91 19.84
N ASN A 81 -14.66 10.17 18.54
CA ASN A 81 -15.87 9.95 17.76
C ASN A 81 -15.52 9.64 16.30
N LEU A 82 -15.34 8.35 16.02
CA LEU A 82 -14.95 7.85 14.70
C LEU A 82 -16.01 8.13 13.62
N ASP A 83 -17.31 8.01 13.94
CA ASP A 83 -18.41 8.30 13.02
C ASP A 83 -18.36 9.77 12.56
N PHE A 84 -18.23 10.69 13.51
CA PHE A 84 -18.10 12.12 13.22
C PHE A 84 -16.86 12.40 12.37
N ALA A 85 -15.70 11.83 12.75
CA ALA A 85 -14.45 12.02 12.00
C ALA A 85 -14.59 11.56 10.55
N MET A 86 -15.22 10.41 10.32
CA MET A 86 -15.43 9.86 8.98
C MET A 86 -16.33 10.76 8.14
N ASN A 87 -17.50 11.13 8.65
CA ASN A 87 -18.50 11.87 7.89
C ASN A 87 -18.11 13.35 7.68
N HIS A 88 -17.69 14.04 8.74
CA HIS A 88 -17.51 15.49 8.75
C HIS A 88 -16.07 15.95 8.52
N MET A 89 -15.12 15.01 8.38
CA MET A 89 -13.72 15.36 8.15
C MET A 89 -13.08 14.51 7.05
N ILE A 90 -12.95 13.19 7.22
CA ILE A 90 -12.24 12.33 6.28
C ILE A 90 -12.91 12.32 4.91
N LEU A 91 -14.22 12.06 4.84
CA LEU A 91 -14.92 12.03 3.55
C LEU A 91 -15.04 13.41 2.91
N GLU A 92 -15.15 14.49 3.69
CA GLU A 92 -15.09 15.87 3.19
C GLU A 92 -13.75 16.18 2.53
N LEU A 93 -12.64 15.76 3.15
CA LEU A 93 -11.29 15.93 2.60
C LEU A 93 -11.09 15.13 1.30
N LEU A 94 -11.74 13.97 1.18
CA LEU A 94 -11.62 13.04 0.05
C LEU A 94 -12.63 13.31 -1.08
N LYS A 95 -13.51 14.30 -0.97
CA LYS A 95 -14.45 14.66 -2.04
C LYS A 95 -13.75 14.98 -3.35
N GLN A 96 -14.45 14.79 -4.47
CA GLN A 96 -13.89 14.98 -5.81
C GLN A 96 -13.46 16.44 -6.07
N ASP A 97 -14.21 17.41 -5.58
CA ASP A 97 -13.97 18.86 -5.70
C ASP A 97 -12.94 19.38 -4.68
N SER A 98 -12.54 18.57 -3.71
CA SER A 98 -11.52 18.95 -2.73
C SER A 98 -10.13 19.13 -3.40
N PRO A 99 -9.34 20.12 -2.95
CA PRO A 99 -7.99 20.34 -3.46
C PRO A 99 -7.09 19.14 -3.15
N SER A 100 -6.01 19.00 -3.91
CA SER A 100 -5.08 17.86 -3.79
C SER A 100 -4.47 17.76 -2.39
N GLU A 101 -4.15 18.89 -1.76
CA GLU A 101 -3.66 18.97 -0.40
C GLU A 101 -4.67 18.40 0.61
N ALA A 102 -5.96 18.69 0.42
CA ALA A 102 -7.01 18.13 1.28
C ALA A 102 -7.12 16.62 1.12
N LYS A 103 -7.08 16.12 -0.11
CA LYS A 103 -7.10 14.68 -0.37
C LYS A 103 -5.88 13.99 0.22
N VAL A 104 -4.69 14.60 0.14
CA VAL A 104 -3.45 14.10 0.78
C VAL A 104 -3.66 13.97 2.29
N ILE A 105 -4.17 15.02 2.96
CA ILE A 105 -4.45 14.99 4.40
C ILE A 105 -5.47 13.89 4.72
N GLY A 106 -6.58 13.81 3.97
CA GLY A 106 -7.63 12.81 4.16
C GLY A 106 -7.12 11.37 4.03
N LEU A 107 -6.29 11.09 3.02
CA LEU A 107 -5.67 9.77 2.81
C LEU A 107 -4.70 9.41 3.93
N ARG A 108 -3.85 10.36 4.35
CA ARG A 108 -2.89 10.16 5.45
C ARG A 108 -3.60 9.94 6.79
N ALA A 109 -4.66 10.70 7.06
CA ALA A 109 -5.48 10.55 8.25
C ALA A 109 -6.23 9.22 8.27
N LEU A 110 -6.87 8.86 7.15
CA LEU A 110 -7.52 7.56 7.01
C LEU A 110 -6.52 6.43 7.29
N LEU A 111 -5.34 6.48 6.68
CA LEU A 111 -4.30 5.48 6.90
C LEU A 111 -3.86 5.40 8.37
N ALA A 112 -3.66 6.54 9.04
CA ALA A 112 -3.29 6.59 10.44
C ALA A 112 -4.38 5.99 11.36
N ILE A 113 -5.65 6.22 11.05
CA ILE A 113 -6.79 5.67 11.81
C ILE A 113 -6.85 4.14 11.65
N VAL A 114 -6.81 3.64 10.42
CA VAL A 114 -6.97 2.20 10.12
C VAL A 114 -5.76 1.36 10.49
N MET A 115 -4.58 2.00 10.64
CA MET A 115 -3.34 1.37 11.07
C MET A 115 -2.98 1.72 12.53
N SER A 116 -3.93 2.21 13.33
CA SER A 116 -3.67 2.59 14.71
C SER A 116 -3.20 1.37 15.53
N PRO A 117 -2.03 1.44 16.21
CA PRO A 117 -1.50 0.32 16.98
C PRO A 117 -2.37 -0.02 18.22
N SER A 118 -3.21 0.93 18.64
CA SER A 118 -4.15 0.78 19.74
C SER A 118 -5.42 0.01 19.33
N SER A 119 -5.72 -0.07 18.03
CA SER A 119 -6.89 -0.78 17.52
C SER A 119 -6.67 -2.30 17.55
N PRO A 120 -7.67 -3.11 17.95
CA PRO A 120 -7.62 -4.56 17.76
C PRO A 120 -7.90 -4.97 16.30
N TYR A 121 -8.43 -4.05 15.49
CA TYR A 121 -8.78 -4.27 14.09
C TYR A 121 -7.66 -3.82 13.16
N VAL A 122 -7.58 -4.47 12.00
CA VAL A 122 -6.59 -4.16 10.97
C VAL A 122 -7.28 -3.64 9.71
N GLY A 123 -6.78 -2.52 9.16
CA GLY A 123 -7.37 -1.94 7.95
C GLY A 123 -8.82 -1.48 8.19
N LEU A 124 -9.70 -1.67 7.20
CA LEU A 124 -11.09 -1.19 7.28
C LEU A 124 -12.00 -2.02 8.19
N GLU A 125 -11.50 -3.11 8.78
CA GLU A 125 -12.26 -3.88 9.78
C GLU A 125 -12.66 -3.03 10.99
N ILE A 126 -11.87 -1.99 11.31
CA ILE A 126 -12.18 -1.03 12.37
C ILE A 126 -13.57 -0.41 12.19
N PHE A 127 -14.03 -0.22 10.96
CA PHE A 127 -15.35 0.36 10.70
C PHE A 127 -16.47 -0.63 11.00
N LYS A 128 -16.30 -1.92 10.69
CA LYS A 128 -17.25 -2.96 11.05
C LYS A 128 -17.31 -3.12 12.58
N GLY A 129 -16.16 -3.08 13.23
CA GLY A 129 -16.03 -3.18 14.68
C GLY A 129 -16.69 -2.05 15.49
N HIS A 130 -16.87 -0.87 14.88
CA HIS A 130 -17.52 0.29 15.49
C HIS A 130 -18.92 0.56 14.90
N ASP A 131 -19.52 -0.41 14.19
CA ASP A 131 -20.84 -0.31 13.56
C ASP A 131 -21.00 0.86 12.55
N ILE A 132 -19.89 1.23 11.91
CA ILE A 132 -19.83 2.27 10.87
C ILE A 132 -19.35 1.72 9.51
N GLY A 133 -19.54 0.41 9.29
CA GLY A 133 -19.13 -0.28 8.06
C GLY A 133 -19.73 0.31 6.79
N HIS A 134 -20.83 1.06 6.89
CA HIS A 134 -21.48 1.75 5.78
C HIS A 134 -20.61 2.85 5.12
N TYR A 135 -19.50 3.28 5.75
CA TYR A 135 -18.53 4.17 5.11
C TYR A 135 -17.55 3.46 4.17
N ILE A 136 -17.36 2.14 4.29
CA ILE A 136 -16.39 1.39 3.47
C ILE A 136 -16.61 1.63 1.97
N PRO A 137 -17.84 1.54 1.41
CA PRO A 137 -18.06 1.80 -0.01
C PRO A 137 -17.72 3.25 -0.43
N LYS A 138 -17.92 4.23 0.45
CA LYS A 138 -17.60 5.65 0.17
C LYS A 138 -16.09 5.87 0.13
N VAL A 139 -15.36 5.29 1.10
CA VAL A 139 -13.90 5.31 1.14
C VAL A 139 -13.31 4.63 -0.09
N LYS A 140 -13.82 3.44 -0.44
CA LYS A 140 -13.48 2.71 -1.67
C LYS A 140 -13.63 3.62 -2.89
N ALA A 141 -14.81 4.18 -3.09
CA ALA A 141 -15.12 5.00 -4.25
C ALA A 141 -14.20 6.23 -4.36
N ALA A 142 -13.89 6.87 -3.23
CA ALA A 142 -12.99 8.03 -3.18
C ALA A 142 -11.55 7.66 -3.57
N ILE A 143 -10.99 6.60 -2.96
CA ILE A 143 -9.63 6.12 -3.25
C ILE A 143 -9.52 5.69 -4.71
N GLU A 144 -10.49 4.92 -5.21
CA GLU A 144 -10.51 4.51 -6.61
C GLU A 144 -10.58 5.70 -7.56
N SER A 145 -11.40 6.71 -7.23
CA SER A 145 -11.51 7.94 -8.03
C SER A 145 -10.18 8.70 -8.09
N ILE A 146 -9.49 8.85 -6.95
CA ILE A 146 -8.18 9.50 -6.87
C ILE A 146 -7.15 8.69 -7.65
N LEU A 147 -7.07 7.37 -7.42
CA LEU A 147 -6.14 6.49 -8.12
C LEU A 147 -6.34 6.53 -9.63
N ARG A 148 -7.58 6.44 -10.11
CA ARG A 148 -7.91 6.54 -11.55
C ARG A 148 -7.47 7.87 -12.14
N SER A 149 -7.72 8.98 -11.43
CA SER A 149 -7.31 10.32 -11.88
C SER A 149 -5.79 10.42 -11.97
N CYS A 150 -5.07 10.04 -10.92
CA CYS A 150 -3.61 10.07 -10.90
C CYS A 150 -3.01 9.16 -11.96
N HIS A 151 -3.52 7.93 -12.12
CA HIS A 151 -3.06 7.00 -13.15
C HIS A 151 -3.28 7.57 -14.56
N LYS A 152 -4.44 8.15 -14.86
CA LYS A 152 -4.70 8.79 -16.16
C LYS A 152 -3.65 9.85 -16.50
N THR A 153 -3.26 10.67 -15.53
CA THR A 153 -2.25 11.71 -15.71
C THR A 153 -0.84 11.12 -15.84
N TYR A 154 -0.42 10.27 -14.90
CA TYR A 154 0.97 9.80 -14.81
C TYR A 154 1.31 8.66 -15.78
N SER A 155 0.32 7.91 -16.28
CA SER A 155 0.55 6.88 -17.31
C SER A 155 0.99 7.45 -18.66
N GLN A 156 0.75 8.75 -18.90
CA GLN A 156 1.17 9.46 -20.12
C GLN A 156 2.54 10.15 -19.96
N ALA A 157 3.10 10.11 -18.75
CA ALA A 157 4.32 10.78 -18.34
C ALA A 157 5.30 9.77 -17.74
N LEU A 158 5.71 8.82 -18.59
CA LEU A 158 6.70 7.81 -18.26
C LEU A 158 8.04 8.15 -18.93
N LEU A 159 9.12 7.52 -18.48
CA LEU A 159 10.45 7.67 -19.08
C LEU A 159 10.52 7.19 -20.54
N THR A 160 9.53 6.43 -21.00
CA THR A 160 9.35 6.02 -22.39
C THR A 160 8.49 6.98 -23.21
N SER A 161 7.92 8.02 -22.59
CA SER A 161 6.99 8.96 -23.23
C SER A 161 7.73 10.06 -23.99
N SER A 162 7.05 10.64 -24.99
CA SER A 162 7.59 11.79 -25.75
C SER A 162 7.82 13.03 -24.86
N ARG A 163 8.77 13.88 -25.23
CA ARG A 163 9.03 15.14 -24.50
C ARG A 163 7.80 16.04 -24.40
N THR A 164 6.99 16.11 -25.45
CA THR A 164 5.77 16.93 -25.49
C THR A 164 4.72 16.49 -24.47
N THR A 165 4.58 15.19 -24.21
CA THR A 165 3.64 14.69 -23.20
C THR A 165 4.16 14.91 -21.77
N ILE A 166 5.48 14.78 -21.58
CA ILE A 166 6.16 15.05 -20.30
C ILE A 166 6.02 16.53 -19.89
N ASP A 167 6.22 17.46 -20.82
CA ASP A 167 6.13 18.90 -20.56
C ASP A 167 4.70 19.36 -20.20
N ALA A 168 3.67 18.63 -20.65
CA ALA A 168 2.29 18.89 -20.27
C ALA A 168 1.98 18.50 -18.81
N VAL A 169 2.56 17.39 -18.33
CA VAL A 169 2.26 16.84 -17.00
C VAL A 169 3.11 17.48 -15.89
N THR A 170 4.34 17.90 -16.17
CA THR A 170 5.27 18.46 -15.17
C THR A 170 4.84 19.79 -14.54
N LYS A 171 3.84 20.47 -15.09
CA LYS A 171 3.33 21.75 -14.56
C LYS A 171 2.49 21.60 -13.28
N GLU A 172 1.99 20.40 -12.97
CA GLU A 172 1.10 20.14 -11.84
C GLU A 172 1.81 19.45 -10.64
N LYS A 173 2.72 20.17 -9.97
CA LYS A 173 3.56 19.61 -8.87
C LYS A 173 2.77 18.96 -7.71
N SER A 174 1.53 19.37 -7.43
CA SER A 174 0.72 18.82 -6.33
C SER A 174 0.14 17.43 -6.63
N GLN A 175 0.04 17.03 -7.90
CA GLN A 175 -0.52 15.73 -8.28
C GLN A 175 0.41 14.56 -7.92
N GLY A 176 1.73 14.79 -7.89
CA GLY A 176 2.71 13.75 -7.54
C GLY A 176 2.62 13.38 -6.07
N TYR A 177 2.45 14.37 -5.18
CA TYR A 177 2.19 14.14 -3.76
C TYR A 177 0.90 13.36 -3.54
N LEU A 178 -0.19 13.76 -4.20
CA LEU A 178 -1.47 13.05 -4.11
C LEU A 178 -1.35 11.59 -4.58
N PHE A 179 -0.64 11.37 -5.68
CA PHE A 179 -0.47 10.02 -6.20
C PHE A 179 0.34 9.13 -5.24
N ARG A 180 1.44 9.65 -4.69
CA ARG A 180 2.20 8.94 -3.64
C ARG A 180 1.31 8.61 -2.44
N SER A 181 0.51 9.56 -1.97
CA SER A 181 -0.40 9.35 -0.84
C SER A 181 -1.43 8.27 -1.08
N VAL A 182 -2.05 8.22 -2.27
CA VAL A 182 -3.05 7.17 -2.56
C VAL A 182 -2.38 5.80 -2.74
N LEU A 183 -1.17 5.75 -3.30
CA LEU A 183 -0.38 4.52 -3.40
C LEU A 183 -0.07 3.94 -2.01
N LYS A 184 0.33 4.76 -1.04
CA LYS A 184 0.58 4.34 0.35
C LYS A 184 -0.62 3.66 1.02
N CYS A 185 -1.83 4.03 0.62
CA CYS A 185 -3.06 3.47 1.15
C CYS A 185 -3.36 2.06 0.59
N ILE A 186 -2.85 1.71 -0.59
CA ILE A 186 -3.22 0.48 -1.29
C ILE A 186 -2.95 -0.79 -0.47
N PRO A 187 -1.75 -1.05 0.10
CA PRO A 187 -1.46 -2.32 0.77
C PRO A 187 -2.42 -2.66 1.92
N TYR A 188 -3.05 -1.65 2.50
CA TYR A 188 -3.92 -1.79 3.67
C TYR A 188 -5.41 -1.76 3.31
N LEU A 189 -5.74 -1.38 2.07
CA LEU A 189 -7.11 -1.13 1.61
C LEU A 189 -7.43 -1.88 0.30
N ILE A 190 -6.52 -2.73 -0.21
CA ILE A 190 -6.62 -3.34 -1.55
C ILE A 190 -7.78 -4.32 -1.72
N GLU A 191 -8.18 -5.02 -0.66
CA GLU A 191 -9.34 -5.93 -0.72
C GLU A 191 -10.64 -5.14 -0.95
N GLU A 192 -10.65 -3.91 -0.44
CA GLU A 192 -11.79 -3.02 -0.46
C GLU A 192 -11.72 -2.00 -1.60
N VAL A 193 -10.64 -1.91 -2.39
CA VAL A 193 -10.46 -0.91 -3.48
C VAL A 193 -10.18 -1.61 -4.82
N GLY A 194 -11.04 -1.40 -5.83
CA GLY A 194 -10.87 -1.91 -7.21
C GLY A 194 -11.38 -3.34 -7.47
N ARG A 195 -11.44 -3.72 -8.76
CA ARG A 195 -11.34 -5.15 -9.15
C ARG A 195 -9.88 -5.52 -8.90
N SER A 196 -9.63 -6.22 -7.81
CA SER A 196 -8.34 -6.29 -7.12
C SER A 196 -7.13 -6.62 -8.01
N ASP A 197 -7.33 -7.36 -9.10
CA ASP A 197 -6.26 -7.78 -10.02
C ASP A 197 -5.66 -6.63 -10.85
N LYS A 198 -6.42 -5.55 -11.10
CA LYS A 198 -5.93 -4.44 -11.93
C LYS A 198 -4.92 -3.55 -11.21
N ILE A 199 -4.96 -3.50 -9.88
CA ILE A 199 -4.07 -2.64 -9.11
C ILE A 199 -2.63 -3.13 -9.23
N THR A 200 -2.41 -4.44 -9.15
CA THR A 200 -1.08 -5.05 -9.31
C THR A 200 -0.56 -4.94 -10.75
N GLU A 201 -1.41 -4.68 -11.74
CA GLU A 201 -1.01 -4.40 -13.13
C GLU A 201 -0.70 -2.91 -13.38
N ILE A 202 -1.38 -1.99 -12.69
CA ILE A 202 -1.20 -0.54 -12.84
C ILE A 202 0.07 -0.06 -12.15
N ILE A 203 0.35 -0.52 -10.92
CA ILE A 203 1.45 -0.01 -10.11
C ILE A 203 2.83 -0.19 -10.78
N PRO A 204 3.17 -1.36 -11.36
CA PRO A 204 4.46 -1.56 -12.04
C PRO A 204 4.78 -0.50 -13.10
N GLN A 205 3.78 -0.07 -13.87
CA GLN A 205 3.94 0.96 -14.90
C GLN A 205 4.51 2.27 -14.34
N HIS A 206 4.11 2.64 -13.12
CA HIS A 206 4.56 3.88 -12.49
C HIS A 206 5.96 3.77 -11.88
N GLY A 207 6.57 2.58 -11.87
CA GLY A 207 7.98 2.38 -11.55
C GLY A 207 8.94 3.08 -12.52
N ILE A 208 8.45 3.51 -13.68
CA ILE A 208 9.17 4.33 -14.68
C ILE A 208 8.51 5.70 -14.91
N SER A 209 7.70 6.19 -13.97
CA SER A 209 7.16 7.57 -14.00
C SER A 209 8.26 8.60 -14.15
N ILE A 210 8.02 9.76 -14.76
CA ILE A 210 8.99 10.86 -14.74
C ILE A 210 9.20 11.47 -13.35
N ASP A 211 8.20 11.38 -12.47
CA ASP A 211 8.27 11.91 -11.11
C ASP A 211 9.03 10.92 -10.21
N PRO A 212 10.20 11.31 -9.68
CA PRO A 212 11.03 10.40 -8.88
C PRO A 212 10.32 9.86 -7.64
N GLY A 213 9.50 10.68 -6.97
CA GLY A 213 8.79 10.26 -5.78
C GLY A 213 7.67 9.27 -6.10
N VAL A 214 6.98 9.44 -7.24
CA VAL A 214 5.99 8.46 -7.71
C VAL A 214 6.68 7.13 -8.07
N ARG A 215 7.84 7.17 -8.74
CA ARG A 215 8.63 5.97 -9.04
C ARG A 215 9.00 5.20 -7.77
N GLU A 216 9.56 5.92 -6.79
CA GLU A 216 9.98 5.33 -5.53
C GLU A 216 8.80 4.71 -4.79
N GLU A 217 7.70 5.46 -4.65
CA GLU A 217 6.52 4.97 -3.93
C GLU A 217 5.85 3.78 -4.63
N ALA A 218 5.82 3.75 -5.97
CA ALA A 218 5.29 2.60 -6.71
C ALA A 218 6.07 1.32 -6.38
N VAL A 219 7.40 1.39 -6.33
CA VAL A 219 8.25 0.26 -5.93
C VAL A 219 8.01 -0.12 -4.47
N GLN A 220 7.93 0.85 -3.56
CA GLN A 220 7.68 0.59 -2.13
C GLN A 220 6.34 -0.09 -1.90
N VAL A 221 5.29 0.31 -2.62
CA VAL A 221 3.96 -0.30 -2.49
C VAL A 221 3.94 -1.75 -2.96
N LEU A 222 4.64 -2.11 -4.05
CA LEU A 222 4.76 -3.51 -4.46
C LEU A 222 5.41 -4.36 -3.36
N ASN A 223 6.47 -3.86 -2.73
CA ASN A 223 7.10 -4.53 -1.59
C ASN A 223 6.14 -4.68 -0.39
N ARG A 224 5.40 -3.62 -0.04
CA ARG A 224 4.40 -3.70 1.06
C ARG A 224 3.29 -4.69 0.75
N ILE A 225 2.82 -4.79 -0.50
CA ILE A 225 1.85 -5.81 -0.91
C ILE A 225 2.45 -7.21 -0.72
N VAL A 226 3.69 -7.44 -1.17
CA VAL A 226 4.36 -8.74 -0.98
C VAL A 226 4.49 -9.10 0.51
N ARG A 227 4.84 -8.13 1.38
CA ARG A 227 5.03 -8.36 2.81
C ARG A 227 3.73 -8.62 3.57
N TYR A 228 2.70 -7.83 3.30
CA TYR A 228 1.48 -7.79 4.13
C TYR A 228 0.27 -8.52 3.52
N LEU A 229 0.34 -8.92 2.25
CA LEU A 229 -0.78 -9.56 1.54
C LEU A 229 -0.31 -10.85 0.84
N PRO A 230 -0.14 -11.96 1.58
CA PRO A 230 0.35 -13.23 1.03
C PRO A 230 -0.40 -13.70 -0.22
N HIS A 231 -1.73 -13.58 -0.21
CA HIS A 231 -2.62 -13.94 -1.32
C HIS A 231 -2.44 -13.09 -2.59
N ARG A 232 -1.73 -11.95 -2.52
CA ARG A 232 -1.44 -11.06 -3.66
C ARG A 232 -0.03 -11.18 -4.20
N ARG A 233 0.85 -11.95 -3.55
CA ARG A 233 2.27 -12.03 -3.93
C ARG A 233 2.45 -12.40 -5.40
N PHE A 234 1.73 -13.41 -5.90
CA PHE A 234 1.82 -13.79 -7.31
C PHE A 234 1.23 -12.74 -8.27
N ALA A 235 0.11 -12.10 -7.91
CA ALA A 235 -0.49 -11.05 -8.72
C ALA A 235 0.49 -9.87 -8.93
N VAL A 236 1.32 -9.55 -7.93
CA VAL A 236 2.42 -8.58 -8.04
C VAL A 236 3.48 -9.04 -9.05
N MET A 237 3.96 -10.28 -8.93
CA MET A 237 4.97 -10.81 -9.86
C MET A 237 4.46 -10.82 -11.30
N ARG A 238 3.23 -11.30 -11.51
CA ARG A 238 2.56 -11.32 -12.81
C ARG A 238 2.37 -9.91 -13.39
N GLY A 239 1.93 -8.95 -12.57
CA GLY A 239 1.78 -7.56 -12.99
C GLY A 239 3.11 -6.95 -13.43
N MET A 240 4.19 -7.23 -12.70
CA MET A 240 5.54 -6.78 -13.05
C MET A 240 6.06 -7.44 -14.32
N ALA A 241 5.90 -8.76 -14.46
CA ALA A 241 6.21 -9.52 -15.67
C ALA A 241 5.50 -8.94 -16.91
N ASN A 242 4.19 -8.75 -16.84
CA ASN A 242 3.38 -8.17 -17.92
C ASN A 242 3.77 -6.72 -18.24
N PHE A 243 4.27 -5.96 -17.28
CA PHE A 243 4.80 -4.63 -17.52
C PHE A 243 6.13 -4.70 -18.28
N ILE A 244 7.06 -5.54 -17.84
CA ILE A 244 8.39 -5.70 -18.48
C ILE A 244 8.22 -6.13 -19.94
N LEU A 245 7.34 -7.09 -20.23
CA LEU A 245 7.07 -7.57 -21.59
C LEU A 245 6.48 -6.50 -22.54
N ARG A 246 5.99 -5.39 -22.00
CA ARG A 246 5.45 -4.25 -22.78
C ARG A 246 6.45 -3.11 -22.94
N LEU A 247 7.64 -3.21 -22.35
CA LEU A 247 8.67 -2.19 -22.54
C LEU A 247 9.25 -2.29 -23.95
N PRO A 248 9.44 -1.17 -24.68
CA PRO A 248 10.07 -1.20 -25.98
C PRO A 248 11.56 -1.54 -25.89
N ASP A 249 12.07 -2.33 -26.82
CA ASP A 249 13.48 -2.76 -26.90
C ASP A 249 14.48 -1.61 -27.00
N GLU A 250 14.03 -0.43 -27.44
CA GLU A 250 14.81 0.81 -27.50
C GLU A 250 15.23 1.34 -26.10
N PHE A 251 14.68 0.78 -25.02
CA PHE A 251 14.97 1.17 -23.64
C PHE A 251 15.63 0.04 -22.82
N PRO A 252 16.81 -0.47 -23.21
CA PRO A 252 17.46 -1.61 -22.55
C PRO A 252 17.73 -1.37 -21.06
N LEU A 253 18.08 -0.15 -20.66
CA LEU A 253 18.29 0.19 -19.25
C LEU A 253 17.00 0.09 -18.41
N LEU A 254 15.85 0.47 -18.98
CA LEU A 254 14.56 0.34 -18.29
C LEU A 254 14.14 -1.12 -18.19
N ILE A 255 14.38 -1.92 -19.23
CA ILE A 255 14.16 -3.37 -19.22
C ILE A 255 15.01 -4.01 -18.12
N GLN A 256 16.33 -3.77 -18.14
CA GLN A 256 17.25 -4.29 -17.13
C GLN A 256 16.83 -3.92 -15.70
N THR A 257 16.54 -2.63 -15.47
CA THR A 257 16.11 -2.15 -14.14
C THR A 257 14.81 -2.81 -13.70
N SER A 258 13.86 -2.97 -14.61
CA SER A 258 12.55 -3.57 -14.30
C SER A 258 12.66 -5.07 -14.08
N LEU A 259 13.48 -5.78 -14.86
CA LEU A 259 13.77 -7.19 -14.67
C LEU A 259 14.47 -7.46 -13.34
N GLY A 260 15.44 -6.62 -12.97
CA GLY A 260 16.09 -6.67 -11.66
C GLY A 260 15.11 -6.46 -10.51
N ARG A 261 14.15 -5.53 -10.66
CA ARG A 261 13.09 -5.32 -9.66
C ARG A 261 12.16 -6.53 -9.51
N LEU A 262 11.81 -7.22 -10.61
CA LEU A 262 11.04 -8.47 -10.53
C LEU A 262 11.82 -9.54 -9.76
N LEU A 263 13.10 -9.71 -10.06
CA LEU A 263 13.98 -10.64 -9.35
C LEU A 263 14.04 -10.33 -7.85
N GLU A 264 14.22 -9.06 -7.48
CA GLU A 264 14.24 -8.64 -6.06
C GLU A 264 12.89 -8.87 -5.37
N LEU A 265 11.76 -8.61 -6.04
CA LEU A 265 10.43 -8.92 -5.50
C LEU A 265 10.27 -10.43 -5.25
N MET A 266 10.77 -11.28 -6.14
CA MET A 266 10.73 -12.74 -5.94
C MET A 266 11.63 -13.20 -4.80
N ARG A 267 12.86 -12.67 -4.69
CA ARG A 267 13.74 -12.92 -3.54
C ARG A 267 13.10 -12.47 -2.23
N PHE A 268 12.42 -11.32 -2.26
CA PHE A 268 11.71 -10.81 -1.10
C PHE A 268 10.50 -11.68 -0.71
N TRP A 269 9.78 -12.24 -1.68
CA TRP A 269 8.74 -13.24 -1.40
C TRP A 269 9.35 -14.46 -0.69
N ARG A 270 10.47 -15.01 -1.18
CA ARG A 270 11.15 -16.12 -0.51
C ARG A 270 11.51 -15.79 0.94
N ALA A 271 12.04 -14.59 1.20
CA ALA A 271 12.32 -14.13 2.56
C ALA A 271 11.05 -14.06 3.42
N CYS A 272 9.94 -13.55 2.87
CA CYS A 272 8.66 -13.53 3.58
C CYS A 272 8.15 -14.93 3.92
N LEU A 273 8.34 -15.94 3.06
CA LEU A 273 7.96 -17.33 3.36
C LEU A 273 8.73 -17.90 4.56
N ILE A 274 10.00 -17.53 4.72
CA ILE A 274 10.82 -17.92 5.87
C ILE A 274 10.32 -17.23 7.14
N ASP A 275 10.06 -15.92 7.06
CA ASP A 275 9.53 -15.13 8.20
C ASP A 275 8.16 -15.66 8.64
N ASP A 276 7.23 -15.86 7.69
CA ASP A 276 5.88 -16.38 7.94
C ASP A 276 5.96 -17.72 8.70
N LYS A 277 6.90 -18.59 8.31
CA LYS A 277 7.16 -19.87 8.97
C LYS A 277 7.69 -19.70 10.40
N LEU A 278 8.65 -18.80 10.62
CA LEU A 278 9.18 -18.54 11.96
C LEU A 278 8.12 -17.96 12.90
N GLU A 279 7.25 -17.10 12.38
CA GLU A 279 6.10 -16.56 13.12
C GLU A 279 5.11 -17.68 13.49
N GLN A 280 4.82 -18.61 12.57
CA GLN A 280 3.95 -19.76 12.82
C GLN A 280 4.54 -20.73 13.87
N ASP A 281 5.81 -21.12 13.72
CA ASP A 281 6.50 -22.02 14.67
C ASP A 281 6.55 -21.41 16.09
N ALA A 282 6.76 -20.09 16.18
CA ALA A 282 6.75 -19.38 17.45
C ALA A 282 5.34 -19.34 18.09
N GLN A 283 4.30 -19.19 17.27
CA GLN A 283 2.91 -19.21 17.72
C GLN A 283 2.52 -20.60 18.23
N ASP A 284 2.85 -21.66 17.50
CA ASP A 284 2.58 -23.05 17.89
C ASP A 284 3.31 -23.43 19.20
N ALA A 285 4.56 -22.98 19.36
CA ALA A 285 5.32 -23.17 20.60
C ALA A 285 4.73 -22.41 21.80
N GLN A 286 4.11 -21.25 21.57
CA GLN A 286 3.39 -20.49 22.61
C GLN A 286 2.06 -21.15 22.95
N ASP A 287 1.32 -21.63 21.96
CA ASP A 287 0.03 -22.30 22.17
C ASP A 287 0.21 -23.65 22.86
N ALA A 288 1.25 -24.42 22.54
CA ALA A 288 1.64 -25.63 23.27
C ALA A 288 1.95 -25.36 24.76
N LYS A 289 2.46 -24.16 25.09
CA LYS A 289 2.70 -23.72 26.48
C LYS A 289 1.42 -23.21 27.17
N ARG A 290 0.46 -22.66 26.41
CA ARG A 290 -0.82 -22.14 26.92
C ARG A 290 -1.88 -23.22 27.17
N VAL A 291 -1.76 -24.41 26.56
CA VAL A 291 -2.61 -25.56 26.90
C VAL A 291 -2.50 -25.94 28.39
N VAL A 292 -1.46 -25.47 29.11
CA VAL A 292 -1.28 -25.67 30.56
C VAL A 292 -1.88 -24.53 31.42
N GLN A 293 -2.21 -23.36 30.87
CA GLN A 293 -2.79 -22.24 31.62
C GLN A 293 -3.89 -21.52 30.81
N GLN A 294 -5.14 -21.67 31.25
CA GLN A 294 -6.30 -21.00 30.68
C GLN A 294 -6.15 -19.47 30.65
N ASN A 295 -6.65 -18.89 29.55
CA ASN A 295 -6.88 -17.47 29.27
C ASN A 295 -5.67 -16.56 28.98
N LYS A 296 -5.55 -16.18 27.70
CA LYS A 296 -5.76 -14.79 27.21
C LYS A 296 -5.67 -14.77 25.68
N GLY A 297 -6.68 -14.19 25.02
CA GLY A 297 -6.72 -14.00 23.57
C GLY A 297 -5.60 -13.07 23.11
N PHE A 298 -4.78 -13.55 22.17
CA PHE A 298 -3.76 -12.77 21.50
C PHE A 298 -4.13 -12.52 20.04
N LYS A 299 -3.69 -11.35 19.56
CA LYS A 299 -4.04 -10.69 18.31
C LYS A 299 -3.76 -11.60 17.11
N LYS A 300 -4.81 -11.95 16.36
CA LYS A 300 -4.69 -12.54 15.03
C LYS A 300 -4.35 -11.40 14.07
N SER A 301 -3.23 -11.46 13.35
CA SER A 301 -3.04 -10.60 12.18
C SER A 301 -4.07 -11.06 11.15
N SER A 302 -5.12 -10.27 10.91
CA SER A 302 -6.21 -10.62 9.97
C SER A 302 -5.71 -10.87 8.54
N PHE A 303 -4.47 -10.48 8.23
CA PHE A 303 -3.81 -10.72 6.94
C PHE A 303 -3.39 -12.17 6.67
N HIS A 304 -3.31 -13.02 7.70
CA HIS A 304 -2.99 -14.44 7.54
C HIS A 304 -4.23 -15.27 7.84
N GLN A 305 -4.93 -15.72 6.79
CA GLN A 305 -5.88 -16.83 6.91
C GLN A 305 -5.08 -18.13 6.86
N PRO A 306 -5.07 -18.93 7.95
CA PRO A 306 -4.39 -20.22 7.93
C PRO A 306 -5.05 -21.14 6.89
N GLY A 307 -4.26 -21.70 5.97
CA GLY A 307 -4.73 -22.66 4.96
C GLY A 307 -5.07 -22.09 3.58
N GLU A 308 -4.75 -20.82 3.28
CA GLU A 308 -4.90 -20.28 1.92
C GLU A 308 -3.81 -20.84 1.00
N VAL A 309 -4.22 -21.46 -0.11
CA VAL A 309 -3.29 -22.06 -1.08
C VAL A 309 -2.40 -20.99 -1.68
N ILE A 310 -1.07 -21.15 -1.57
CA ILE A 310 -0.10 -20.26 -2.20
C ILE A 310 -0.22 -20.42 -3.73
N GLU A 311 -0.89 -19.47 -4.39
CA GLU A 311 -0.94 -19.44 -5.85
C GLU A 311 0.45 -19.06 -6.39
N PHE A 312 1.10 -19.94 -7.14
CA PHE A 312 2.33 -19.62 -7.88
C PHE A 312 2.42 -20.41 -9.18
N ARG A 313 2.43 -19.70 -10.31
CA ARG A 313 2.55 -20.29 -11.65
C ARG A 313 3.94 -19.98 -12.21
N ALA A 314 4.87 -20.91 -12.01
CA ALA A 314 6.26 -20.78 -12.43
C ALA A 314 6.39 -20.45 -13.93
N SER A 315 5.58 -21.12 -14.77
CA SER A 315 5.60 -20.96 -16.23
C SER A 315 5.40 -19.52 -16.72
N GLU A 316 4.58 -18.71 -16.03
CA GLU A 316 4.34 -17.31 -16.42
C GLU A 316 5.60 -16.45 -16.21
N ILE A 317 6.40 -16.75 -15.20
CA ILE A 317 7.64 -16.03 -14.90
C ILE A 317 8.82 -16.61 -15.68
N ASP A 318 8.87 -17.94 -15.85
CA ASP A 318 9.86 -18.61 -16.70
C ASP A 318 9.80 -18.09 -18.14
N ALA A 319 8.61 -17.84 -18.67
CA ALA A 319 8.45 -17.25 -20.00
C ALA A 319 9.17 -15.90 -20.12
N VAL A 320 9.12 -15.06 -19.08
CA VAL A 320 9.85 -13.78 -19.06
C VAL A 320 11.36 -14.02 -19.08
N GLY A 321 11.85 -14.92 -18.22
CA GLY A 321 13.27 -15.28 -18.19
C GLY A 321 13.76 -15.79 -19.54
N LEU A 322 13.03 -16.72 -20.16
CA LEU A 322 13.35 -17.25 -21.48
C LEU A 322 13.39 -16.19 -22.59
N ILE A 323 12.42 -15.27 -22.61
CA ILE A 323 12.40 -14.18 -23.60
C ILE A 323 13.64 -13.32 -23.45
N PHE A 324 13.98 -12.89 -22.23
CA PHE A 324 15.10 -11.98 -22.02
C PHE A 324 16.49 -12.64 -22.03
N LEU A 325 16.57 -13.97 -21.96
CA LEU A 325 17.80 -14.70 -22.30
C LEU A 325 18.22 -14.51 -23.77
N SER A 326 17.28 -14.18 -24.65
CA SER A 326 17.58 -13.87 -26.07
C SER A 326 18.03 -12.43 -26.32
N SER A 327 18.12 -11.60 -25.26
CA SER A 327 18.53 -10.20 -25.37
C SER A 327 19.97 -10.05 -25.88
N VAL A 328 20.21 -9.04 -26.70
CA VAL A 328 21.59 -8.66 -27.13
C VAL A 328 22.42 -8.09 -25.97
N ASP A 329 21.77 -7.57 -24.92
CA ASP A 329 22.41 -7.00 -23.74
C ASP A 329 22.79 -8.08 -22.72
N SER A 330 24.08 -8.19 -22.39
CA SER A 330 24.59 -9.23 -21.49
C SER A 330 24.09 -9.08 -20.05
N GLN A 331 23.83 -7.86 -19.58
CA GLN A 331 23.32 -7.64 -18.22
C GLN A 331 21.85 -8.06 -18.12
N ILE A 332 21.06 -7.84 -19.18
CA ILE A 332 19.68 -8.34 -19.27
C ILE A 332 19.69 -9.88 -19.25
N ARG A 333 20.53 -10.52 -20.05
CA ARG A 333 20.65 -12.00 -20.06
C ARG A 333 21.06 -12.56 -18.71
N HIS A 334 22.05 -11.95 -18.06
CA HIS A 334 22.48 -12.36 -16.71
C HIS A 334 21.34 -12.25 -15.69
N THR A 335 20.60 -11.14 -15.71
CA THR A 335 19.45 -10.94 -14.82
C THR A 335 18.32 -11.94 -15.12
N ALA A 336 18.09 -12.28 -16.39
CA ALA A 336 17.11 -13.28 -16.81
C ALA A 336 17.49 -14.69 -16.33
N LEU A 337 18.78 -15.05 -16.38
CA LEU A 337 19.27 -16.31 -15.84
C LEU A 337 19.05 -16.40 -14.32
N GLU A 338 19.36 -15.32 -13.60
CA GLU A 338 19.10 -15.23 -12.15
C GLU A 338 17.61 -15.29 -11.82
N LEU A 339 16.74 -14.74 -12.67
CA LEU A 339 15.29 -14.86 -12.55
C LEU A 339 14.85 -16.33 -12.63
N LEU A 340 15.30 -17.09 -13.63
CA LEU A 340 14.97 -18.52 -13.78
C LEU A 340 15.45 -19.35 -12.57
N ARG A 341 16.66 -19.06 -12.06
CA ARG A 341 17.16 -19.67 -10.82
C ARG A 341 16.24 -19.36 -9.64
N CYS A 342 15.77 -18.12 -9.54
CA CYS A 342 14.87 -17.69 -8.48
C CYS A 342 13.48 -18.32 -8.59
N VAL A 343 12.96 -18.55 -9.80
CA VAL A 343 11.70 -19.27 -10.04
C VAL A 343 11.78 -20.70 -9.48
N ARG A 344 12.83 -21.45 -9.86
CA ARG A 344 13.10 -22.79 -9.31
C ARG A 344 13.17 -22.77 -7.78
N ALA A 345 13.97 -21.87 -7.23
CA ALA A 345 14.16 -21.77 -5.78
C ALA A 345 12.85 -21.45 -5.03
N LEU A 346 12.07 -20.49 -5.51
CA LEU A 346 10.77 -20.15 -4.92
C LEU A 346 9.77 -21.30 -5.03
N ARG A 347 9.74 -22.03 -6.17
CA ARG A 347 8.87 -23.20 -6.32
C ARG A 347 9.20 -24.27 -5.30
N ASN A 348 10.49 -24.51 -5.06
CA ASN A 348 10.95 -25.48 -4.06
C ASN A 348 10.57 -25.04 -2.65
N ASP A 349 10.78 -23.76 -2.29
CA ASP A 349 10.37 -23.23 -0.98
C ASP A 349 8.85 -23.41 -0.74
N ILE A 350 8.02 -23.12 -1.75
CA ILE A 350 6.56 -23.30 -1.66
C ILE A 350 6.20 -24.79 -1.52
N ARG A 351 6.81 -25.66 -2.32
CA ARG A 351 6.59 -27.12 -2.25
C ARG A 351 6.92 -27.66 -0.85
N ASP A 352 8.06 -27.25 -0.29
CA ASP A 352 8.52 -27.69 1.02
C ASP A 352 7.60 -27.22 2.16
N LEU A 353 6.96 -26.06 2.01
CA LEU A 353 5.91 -25.59 2.94
C LEU A 353 4.64 -26.42 2.81
N THR A 354 4.13 -26.65 1.60
CA THR A 354 2.91 -27.44 1.37
C THR A 354 3.03 -28.87 1.89
N LEU A 355 4.18 -29.52 1.67
CA LEU A 355 4.46 -30.89 2.17
C LEU A 355 4.45 -31.02 3.69
N ARG A 356 4.70 -29.92 4.42
CA ARG A 356 4.64 -29.90 5.89
C ARG A 356 3.21 -29.74 6.40
N GLU A 357 2.43 -28.89 5.74
CA GLU A 357 1.04 -28.62 6.12
C GLU A 357 0.10 -29.80 5.79
N GLN A 358 0.39 -30.55 4.73
CA GLN A 358 -0.37 -31.75 4.33
C GLN A 358 0.58 -32.96 4.19
N PRO A 359 0.85 -33.71 5.27
CA PRO A 359 1.74 -34.87 5.24
C PRO A 359 1.14 -36.12 4.55
N ASP A 360 -0.09 -36.02 4.03
CA ASP A 360 -0.79 -37.14 3.38
C ASP A 360 0.01 -37.72 2.22
N HIS A 361 0.12 -39.05 2.22
CA HIS A 361 1.14 -39.84 1.53
C HIS A 361 1.10 -39.86 -0.01
N SER A 362 0.27 -39.06 -0.71
CA SER A 362 0.19 -39.09 -2.18
C SER A 362 1.16 -38.12 -2.88
N MET A 363 1.55 -37.00 -2.26
CA MET A 363 2.40 -35.97 -2.88
C MET A 363 3.89 -36.34 -2.93
N ARG A 364 4.33 -37.33 -2.14
CA ARG A 364 5.73 -37.80 -2.12
C ARG A 364 6.13 -38.62 -3.36
N TYR A 365 5.15 -39.05 -4.16
CA TYR A 365 5.37 -39.89 -5.34
C TYR A 365 5.21 -39.14 -6.68
N GLU A 366 4.91 -37.83 -6.65
CA GLU A 366 4.96 -37.00 -7.86
C GLU A 366 6.43 -36.79 -8.27
N ALA A 367 6.71 -36.98 -9.56
CA ALA A 367 8.03 -36.72 -10.12
C ALA A 367 8.42 -35.25 -9.86
N GLU A 368 9.68 -35.01 -9.48
CA GLU A 368 10.16 -33.63 -9.32
C GLU A 368 10.00 -32.87 -10.64
N PRO A 369 9.39 -31.67 -10.61
CA PRO A 369 9.25 -30.87 -11.82
C PRO A 369 10.63 -30.48 -12.33
N ILE A 370 10.91 -30.78 -13.60
CA ILE A 370 12.11 -30.31 -14.29
C ILE A 370 11.87 -28.85 -14.67
N PHE A 371 12.76 -27.97 -14.22
CA PHE A 371 12.70 -26.55 -14.56
C PHE A 371 13.55 -26.26 -15.79
N ILE A 372 13.20 -25.19 -16.51
CA ILE A 372 13.95 -24.72 -17.68
C ILE A 372 15.43 -24.47 -17.32
N ILE A 373 15.68 -23.94 -16.13
CA ILE A 373 17.04 -23.67 -15.66
C ILE A 373 17.88 -24.94 -15.49
N ASP A 374 17.27 -26.08 -15.14
CA ASP A 374 17.98 -27.35 -14.99
C ASP A 374 18.55 -27.79 -16.34
N VAL A 375 17.75 -27.67 -17.40
CA VAL A 375 18.17 -27.96 -18.78
C VAL A 375 19.32 -27.04 -19.21
N LEU A 376 19.22 -25.74 -18.91
CA LEU A 376 20.26 -24.76 -19.27
C LEU A 376 21.58 -25.00 -18.54
N GLU A 377 21.52 -25.36 -17.26
CA GLU A 377 22.70 -25.64 -16.43
C GLU A 377 23.37 -26.96 -16.84
N GLU A 378 22.61 -27.98 -17.25
CA GLU A 378 23.13 -29.26 -17.76
C GLU A 378 23.85 -29.14 -19.12
N HIS A 379 23.37 -28.27 -20.01
CA HIS A 379 23.91 -28.15 -21.38
C HIS A 379 25.00 -27.06 -21.51
N GLY A 380 25.38 -26.44 -20.39
CA GLY A 380 26.46 -25.46 -20.29
C GLY A 380 26.02 -24.01 -20.54
N VAL A 381 26.28 -23.14 -19.57
CA VAL A 381 26.02 -21.69 -19.60
C VAL A 381 27.03 -20.92 -20.49
N GLY A 382 27.97 -21.63 -21.14
CA GLY A 382 29.13 -21.04 -21.82
C GLY A 382 28.83 -20.11 -23.01
N TYR A 383 27.56 -19.99 -23.42
CA TYR A 383 27.09 -19.18 -24.54
C TYR A 383 26.03 -18.13 -24.18
N ILE A 384 25.71 -17.95 -22.88
CA ILE A 384 24.73 -16.94 -22.39
C ILE A 384 25.47 -15.67 -21.97
#